data_AF-A0A844M6J5-F1
#
_entry.id   AF-A0A844M6J5-F1
#
_cell.length_a   1.000
_cell.length_b   1.000
_cell.length_c   1.000
_cell.angle_alpha   90.00
_cell.angle_beta   90.00
_cell.angle_gamma   90.00
#
_symmetry.space_group_name_H-M   'P 1'
#
loop_
_entity.id
_entity.type
_entity.pdbx_description
1 polymer ?
#
loop_
_entity_poly.entity_id
_entity_poly.type
_entity_poly.pdbx_seq_one_letter_code
_entity_poly.pdbx_strand_id
1 'polypeptide(L)'
;MKIRKTLVGLTIGILTTVSILNIWNIHKAKAEFGDNDYQKAGCSNFVTGTYLTTIKNANGNFASRALITLTKEGNLIVGDSNQGGILGQFNGFTTSQGTWVCNGTRGITARVFNFSISNSGGTGIARNDYSATFNPRTQTVEGTIKLSFFGLEDNPLQGNGQNGGSFSFTGEFVTTR
;
A
#
# COMPACT_ATOMS: atom_id res chain seq x y z
N MET A 1 -27.62 -80.25 27.98
CA MET A 1 -27.49 -79.80 29.39
C MET A 1 -26.92 -78.39 29.36
N LYS A 2 -27.75 -77.33 29.51
CA LYS A 2 -27.87 -76.47 30.72
C LYS A 2 -26.50 -75.88 31.13
N ILE A 3 -26.23 -74.57 31.15
CA ILE A 3 -26.98 -73.43 31.71
C ILE A 3 -26.43 -72.08 31.16
N ARG A 4 -27.33 -71.09 31.01
CA ARG A 4 -27.09 -69.65 30.74
C ARG A 4 -26.49 -68.92 31.95
N LYS A 5 -25.80 -67.79 31.71
CA LYS A 5 -25.94 -66.46 32.39
C LYS A 5 -24.87 -65.48 31.83
N THR A 6 -25.21 -64.50 30.98
CA THR A 6 -25.61 -63.08 31.23
C THR A 6 -24.52 -62.14 31.77
N LEU A 7 -24.16 -61.10 30.99
CA LEU A 7 -23.91 -59.68 31.37
C LEU A 7 -23.66 -58.90 30.03
N VAL A 8 -24.50 -57.97 29.56
CA VAL A 8 -24.59 -56.51 29.86
C VAL A 8 -23.19 -55.86 29.94
N GLY A 9 -22.76 -54.88 29.14
CA GLY A 9 -23.39 -54.05 28.12
C GLY A 9 -22.40 -52.92 27.70
N LEU A 10 -22.95 -51.89 27.06
CA LEU A 10 -22.40 -50.54 26.76
C LEU A 10 -21.83 -50.30 25.34
N THR A 11 -22.71 -49.71 24.53
CA THR A 11 -22.43 -48.90 23.33
C THR A 11 -21.75 -47.59 23.70
N ILE A 12 -20.68 -47.20 22.99
CA ILE A 12 -20.31 -45.79 22.75
C ILE A 12 -19.84 -45.66 21.30
N GLY A 13 -20.73 -45.15 20.45
CA GLY A 13 -20.35 -44.57 19.16
C GLY A 13 -19.83 -43.16 19.42
N ILE A 14 -18.55 -42.91 19.09
CA ILE A 14 -17.98 -41.57 19.16
C ILE A 14 -18.46 -40.81 17.93
N LEU A 15 -19.49 -39.98 18.12
CA LEU A 15 -19.83 -38.88 17.23
C LEU A 15 -18.73 -37.82 17.42
N THR A 16 -17.77 -37.73 16.51
CA THR A 16 -16.81 -36.62 16.50
C THR A 16 -17.53 -35.34 16.08
N THR A 17 -18.03 -34.59 17.05
CA THR A 17 -18.37 -33.18 16.86
C THR A 17 -17.08 -32.42 16.59
N VAL A 18 -16.88 -31.95 15.36
CA VAL A 18 -15.88 -30.94 15.05
C VAL A 18 -16.31 -29.65 15.73
N SER A 19 -15.73 -29.39 16.91
CA SER A 19 -15.89 -28.13 17.62
C SER A 19 -15.15 -27.03 16.86
N ILE A 20 -15.86 -26.31 15.99
CA ILE A 20 -15.39 -25.04 15.43
C ILE A 20 -15.54 -23.98 16.53
N LEU A 21 -14.65 -24.00 17.52
CA LEU A 21 -14.57 -22.98 18.55
C LEU A 21 -13.16 -22.37 18.51
N ASN A 22 -13.02 -21.30 17.74
CA ASN A 22 -12.19 -20.10 18.03
C ASN A 22 -11.98 -19.23 16.77
N ILE A 23 -13.07 -18.76 16.13
CA ILE A 23 -13.02 -17.62 15.18
C ILE A 23 -13.60 -16.36 15.83
N TRP A 24 -13.40 -16.19 17.14
CA TRP A 24 -13.94 -15.06 17.91
C TRP A 24 -12.81 -14.17 18.44
N ASN A 25 -11.85 -13.84 17.57
CA ASN A 25 -10.95 -12.70 17.78
C ASN A 25 -10.70 -11.95 16.47
N ILE A 26 -11.69 -11.92 15.58
CA ILE A 26 -11.78 -10.80 14.65
C ILE A 26 -12.20 -9.61 15.52
N HIS A 27 -11.21 -8.82 15.95
CA HIS A 27 -11.48 -7.47 16.41
C HIS A 27 -12.22 -6.79 15.26
N LYS A 28 -13.54 -6.68 15.35
CA LYS A 28 -14.30 -5.76 14.50
C LYS A 28 -13.75 -4.38 14.84
N ALA A 29 -12.85 -3.88 14.00
CA ALA A 29 -12.52 -2.46 13.98
C ALA A 29 -13.86 -1.74 13.77
N LYS A 30 -14.35 -1.12 14.83
CA LYS A 30 -15.51 -0.25 14.78
C LYS A 30 -15.06 0.94 13.93
N ALA A 31 -15.42 0.97 12.65
CA ALA A 31 -15.31 2.18 11.86
C ALA A 31 -16.31 3.17 12.46
N GLU A 32 -15.83 4.02 13.36
CA GLU A 32 -16.59 5.16 13.82
C GLU A 32 -16.66 6.13 12.65
N PHE A 33 -17.84 6.20 12.02
CA PHE A 33 -18.18 7.22 11.05
C PHE A 33 -18.25 8.57 11.79
N GLY A 34 -17.09 9.20 11.99
CA GLY A 34 -17.01 10.59 12.39
C GLY A 34 -17.28 11.51 11.20
N ASP A 35 -17.65 12.76 11.45
CA ASP A 35 -17.90 13.82 10.44
C ASP A 35 -16.81 13.93 9.34
N ASN A 36 -15.60 13.46 9.62
CA ASN A 36 -14.49 13.32 8.66
C ASN A 36 -14.79 12.39 7.48
N ASP A 37 -15.73 11.45 7.58
CA ASP A 37 -16.01 10.49 6.52
C ASP A 37 -16.78 11.09 5.35
N TYR A 38 -17.58 12.14 5.57
CA TYR A 38 -18.20 12.91 4.47
C TYR A 38 -17.16 13.67 3.64
N GLN A 39 -16.17 14.29 4.30
CA GLN A 39 -15.08 14.97 3.60
C GLN A 39 -14.13 13.99 2.90
N LYS A 40 -13.85 12.83 3.50
CA LYS A 40 -13.09 11.75 2.85
C LYS A 40 -13.82 11.16 1.64
N ALA A 41 -15.13 10.93 1.74
CA ALA A 41 -15.92 10.44 0.62
C ALA A 41 -15.87 11.44 -0.56
N GLY A 42 -15.99 12.74 -0.26
CA GLY A 42 -15.83 13.80 -1.26
C GLY A 42 -14.46 13.80 -1.93
N CYS A 43 -13.38 13.81 -1.15
CA CYS A 43 -12.01 13.81 -1.67
C CYS A 43 -11.73 12.56 -2.51
N SER A 44 -12.10 11.36 -2.05
CA SER A 44 -11.82 10.12 -2.77
C SER A 44 -12.38 10.12 -4.19
N ASN A 45 -13.56 10.71 -4.41
CA ASN A 45 -14.17 10.74 -5.73
C ASN A 45 -13.40 11.63 -6.74
N PHE A 46 -12.60 12.58 -6.27
CA PHE A 46 -11.84 13.50 -7.14
C PHE A 46 -10.39 13.07 -7.38
N VAL A 47 -9.82 12.29 -6.47
CA VAL A 47 -8.39 11.93 -6.49
C VAL A 47 -8.15 10.50 -7.00
N THR A 48 -9.18 9.65 -7.04
CA THR A 48 -9.02 8.27 -7.51
C THR A 48 -8.80 8.20 -9.00
N GLY A 49 -7.86 7.36 -9.41
CA GLY A 49 -7.51 7.11 -10.81
C GLY A 49 -6.02 6.92 -10.99
N THR A 50 -5.59 6.89 -12.24
CA THR A 50 -4.19 6.74 -12.61
C THR A 50 -3.67 8.04 -13.21
N TYR A 51 -2.47 8.43 -12.78
CA TYR A 51 -1.79 9.65 -13.22
C TYR A 51 -0.45 9.29 -13.83
N LEU A 52 -0.17 9.85 -15.00
CA LEU A 52 1.15 9.80 -15.60
C LEU A 52 1.96 10.99 -15.10
N THR A 53 3.02 10.73 -14.34
CA THR A 53 3.79 11.76 -13.66
C THR A 53 5.18 11.93 -14.26
N THR A 54 5.73 13.14 -14.07
CA THR A 54 7.14 13.48 -14.23
C THR A 54 7.71 13.78 -12.87
N ILE A 55 8.77 13.08 -12.49
CA ILE A 55 9.44 13.21 -11.20
C ILE A 55 10.77 13.93 -11.40
N LYS A 56 11.05 14.88 -10.51
CA LYS A 56 12.28 15.68 -10.48
C LYS A 56 12.99 15.51 -9.15
N ASN A 57 14.32 15.50 -9.16
CA ASN A 57 15.10 15.52 -7.93
C ASN A 57 15.09 16.90 -7.27
N ALA A 58 15.74 17.03 -6.11
CA ALA A 58 15.81 18.27 -5.35
C ALA A 58 16.42 19.47 -6.11
N ASN A 59 17.22 19.22 -7.15
CA ASN A 59 17.81 20.26 -8.00
C ASN A 59 16.90 20.65 -9.18
N GLY A 60 15.70 20.05 -9.29
CA GLY A 60 14.77 20.27 -10.39
C GLY A 60 15.10 19.50 -11.67
N ASN A 61 16.14 18.66 -11.65
CA ASN A 61 16.50 17.82 -12.79
C ASN A 61 15.53 16.65 -12.93
N PHE A 62 15.28 16.23 -14.16
CA PHE A 62 14.49 15.03 -14.45
C PHE A 62 15.09 13.80 -13.74
N ALA A 63 14.24 13.08 -13.02
CA ALA A 63 14.60 11.83 -12.36
C ALA A 63 13.94 10.64 -13.07
N SER A 64 12.62 10.70 -13.27
CA SER A 64 11.87 9.60 -13.89
C SER A 64 10.46 9.99 -14.37
N ARG A 65 9.79 9.04 -15.03
CA ARG A 65 8.34 9.03 -15.26
C ARG A 65 7.71 7.90 -14.45
N ALA A 66 6.55 8.12 -13.85
CA ALA A 66 5.83 7.07 -13.15
C ALA A 66 4.33 7.06 -13.47
N LEU A 67 3.71 5.89 -13.33
CA LEU A 67 2.27 5.76 -13.20
C LEU A 67 1.93 5.68 -11.71
N ILE A 68 1.17 6.64 -11.20
CA ILE A 68 0.66 6.64 -9.83
C ILE A 68 -0.83 6.34 -9.88
N THR A 69 -1.25 5.22 -9.28
CA THR A 69 -2.65 4.79 -9.24
C THR A 69 -3.18 4.84 -7.82
N LEU A 70 -4.28 5.58 -7.63
CA LEU A 70 -5.03 5.75 -6.39
C LEU A 70 -6.36 5.03 -6.53
N THR A 71 -6.52 3.91 -5.82
CA THR A 71 -7.78 3.16 -5.80
C THR A 71 -8.75 3.74 -4.78
N LYS A 72 -10.06 3.57 -4.98
CA LYS A 72 -11.10 4.13 -4.10
C LYS A 72 -11.03 3.55 -2.68
N GLU A 73 -10.52 2.34 -2.55
CA GLU A 73 -10.35 1.61 -1.29
C GLU A 73 -9.14 2.08 -0.49
N GLY A 74 -8.36 3.04 -1.00
CA GLY A 74 -7.20 3.59 -0.29
C GLY A 74 -5.87 2.91 -0.61
N ASN A 75 -5.77 2.08 -1.65
CA ASN A 75 -4.49 1.52 -2.11
C ASN A 75 -3.78 2.46 -3.10
N LEU A 76 -2.46 2.59 -2.95
CA LEU A 76 -1.56 3.26 -3.89
C LEU A 76 -0.70 2.20 -4.59
N ILE A 77 -0.63 2.28 -5.92
CA ILE A 77 0.27 1.48 -6.75
C ILE A 77 1.11 2.44 -7.60
N VAL A 78 2.43 2.27 -7.59
CA VAL A 78 3.35 3.13 -8.34
C VAL A 78 4.26 2.27 -9.22
N GLY A 79 4.12 2.41 -10.54
CA GLY A 79 5.09 1.90 -11.50
C GLY A 79 6.02 3.03 -11.93
N ASP A 80 7.26 3.03 -11.46
CA ASP A 80 8.27 4.01 -11.88
C ASP A 80 9.12 3.42 -12.99
N SER A 81 9.30 4.18 -14.08
CA SER A 81 10.08 3.71 -15.22
C SER A 81 11.57 3.64 -14.92
N ASN A 82 12.15 4.52 -14.10
CA ASN A 82 13.61 4.75 -13.89
C ASN A 82 14.56 4.61 -15.12
N GLN A 83 14.02 4.43 -16.33
CA GLN A 83 14.68 4.37 -17.63
C GLN A 83 15.09 5.77 -18.11
N GLY A 84 14.88 6.78 -17.26
CA GLY A 84 15.01 8.20 -17.52
C GLY A 84 16.39 8.84 -17.29
N GLY A 85 17.37 8.11 -16.75
CA GLY A 85 18.77 8.45 -17.03
C GLY A 85 19.51 9.36 -16.03
N ILE A 86 19.50 9.02 -14.73
CA ILE A 86 20.65 9.38 -13.87
C ILE A 86 21.60 8.19 -13.79
N LEU A 87 22.70 8.25 -14.54
CA LEU A 87 23.76 7.24 -14.47
C LEU A 87 24.32 7.15 -13.05
N GLY A 88 24.45 5.93 -12.52
CA GLY A 88 24.97 5.68 -11.18
C GLY A 88 23.95 5.82 -10.04
N GLN A 89 22.67 6.07 -10.33
CA GLN A 89 21.62 5.97 -9.32
C GLN A 89 21.01 4.58 -9.24
N PHE A 90 20.57 4.25 -8.02
CA PHE A 90 19.88 3.02 -7.69
C PHE A 90 18.69 2.77 -8.63
N ASN A 91 18.66 1.61 -9.31
CA ASN A 91 17.64 1.26 -10.30
C ASN A 91 16.96 -0.10 -10.04
N GLY A 92 17.04 -0.62 -8.82
CA GLY A 92 16.49 -1.93 -8.48
C GLY A 92 15.00 -1.97 -8.16
N PHE A 93 14.23 -0.96 -8.57
CA PHE A 93 12.81 -0.86 -8.26
C PHE A 93 11.94 -1.41 -9.38
N THR A 94 10.81 -2.02 -9.00
CA THR A 94 9.76 -2.45 -9.93
C THR A 94 8.49 -1.63 -9.69
N THR A 95 7.53 -2.20 -8.97
CA THR A 95 6.27 -1.58 -8.59
C THR A 95 6.27 -1.39 -7.08
N SER A 96 5.96 -0.17 -6.62
CA SER A 96 5.75 0.11 -5.21
C SER A 96 4.27 -0.01 -4.89
N GLN A 97 3.94 -0.52 -3.70
CA GLN A 97 2.56 -0.64 -3.25
C GLN A 97 2.40 -0.22 -1.79
N GLY A 98 1.23 0.32 -1.46
CA GLY A 98 0.85 0.66 -0.11
C GLY A 98 -0.50 1.37 -0.07
N THR A 99 -0.63 2.34 0.81
CA THR A 99 -1.92 2.97 1.13
C THR A 99 -1.86 4.48 1.08
N TRP A 100 -3.00 5.10 0.84
CA TRP A 100 -3.19 6.55 0.87
C TRP A 100 -4.45 6.94 1.64
N VAL A 101 -4.47 8.17 2.13
CA VAL A 101 -5.64 8.79 2.77
C VAL A 101 -5.77 10.24 2.33
N CYS A 102 -6.99 10.76 2.40
CA CYS A 102 -7.24 12.18 2.15
C CYS A 102 -6.59 13.06 3.21
N ASN A 103 -6.00 14.16 2.75
CA ASN A 103 -5.51 15.27 3.56
C ASN A 103 -6.27 16.53 3.10
N GLY A 104 -7.40 16.80 3.75
CA GLY A 104 -8.36 17.79 3.31
C GLY A 104 -9.15 17.35 2.06
N THR A 105 -9.72 18.31 1.33
CA THR A 105 -10.64 18.04 0.21
C THR A 105 -9.95 17.73 -1.12
N ARG A 106 -8.69 18.11 -1.27
CA ARG A 106 -7.91 18.00 -2.52
C ARG A 106 -6.51 17.45 -2.30
N GLY A 107 -6.16 17.06 -1.09
CA GLY A 107 -4.84 16.54 -0.78
C GLY A 107 -4.89 15.06 -0.46
N ILE A 108 -3.76 14.38 -0.65
CA ILE A 108 -3.54 13.04 -0.11
C ILE A 108 -2.19 12.98 0.59
N THR A 109 -2.11 12.10 1.58
CA THR A 109 -0.84 11.54 2.06
C THR A 109 -0.83 10.05 1.76
N ALA A 110 0.32 9.52 1.35
CA ALA A 110 0.44 8.11 1.05
C ALA A 110 1.79 7.56 1.47
N ARG A 111 1.83 6.24 1.62
CA ARG A 111 3.05 5.49 1.92
C ARG A 111 3.04 4.22 1.10
N VAL A 112 4.16 3.94 0.44
CA VAL A 112 4.38 2.69 -0.29
C VAL A 112 5.75 2.11 0.01
N PHE A 113 5.84 0.82 -0.23
CA PHE A 113 7.08 0.06 -0.12
C PHE A 113 7.44 -0.54 -1.46
N ASN A 114 8.74 -0.61 -1.71
CA ASN A 114 9.34 -1.29 -2.84
C ASN A 114 10.46 -2.18 -2.33
N PHE A 115 10.58 -3.37 -2.90
CA PHE A 115 11.65 -4.30 -2.57
C PHE A 115 12.65 -4.31 -3.73
N SER A 116 13.91 -4.11 -3.36
CA SER A 116 15.01 -4.11 -4.32
C SER A 116 15.16 -5.49 -4.97
N ILE A 117 15.40 -5.53 -6.29
CA ILE A 117 15.81 -6.78 -6.94
C ILE A 117 17.30 -7.02 -6.69
N SER A 118 17.64 -8.12 -6.03
CA SER A 118 18.99 -8.42 -5.52
C SER A 118 20.13 -8.36 -6.55
N ASN A 119 19.86 -8.69 -7.82
CA ASN A 119 20.86 -8.67 -8.90
C ASN A 119 21.09 -7.27 -9.54
N SER A 120 20.36 -6.25 -9.09
CA SER A 120 20.47 -4.87 -9.58
C SER A 120 21.18 -3.92 -8.59
N GLY A 121 21.95 -4.49 -7.65
CA GLY A 121 22.76 -3.72 -6.71
C GLY A 121 21.99 -3.13 -5.53
N GLY A 122 20.74 -3.57 -5.33
CA GLY A 122 19.93 -3.14 -4.20
C GLY A 122 19.64 -4.26 -3.21
N THR A 123 19.90 -3.98 -1.93
CA THR A 123 19.62 -4.88 -0.81
C THR A 123 18.79 -4.13 0.22
N GLY A 124 17.47 -4.38 0.24
CA GLY A 124 16.58 -3.81 1.25
C GLY A 124 15.27 -3.27 0.70
N ILE A 125 14.64 -2.46 1.54
CA ILE A 125 13.29 -1.92 1.36
C ILE A 125 13.40 -0.41 1.13
N ALA A 126 12.78 0.08 0.07
CA ALA A 126 12.54 1.50 -0.11
C ALA A 126 11.12 1.85 0.37
N ARG A 127 11.02 2.83 1.26
CA ARG A 127 9.78 3.49 1.62
C ARG A 127 9.69 4.81 0.89
N ASN A 128 8.56 5.06 0.25
CA ASN A 128 8.24 6.36 -0.32
C ASN A 128 7.03 6.94 0.41
N ASP A 129 7.22 8.09 1.03
CA ASP A 129 6.15 8.89 1.64
C ASP A 129 5.76 10.01 0.67
N TYR A 130 4.50 9.99 0.22
CA TYR A 130 3.95 10.97 -0.73
C TYR A 130 3.08 12.00 0.00
N SER A 131 3.14 13.24 -0.49
CA SER A 131 2.16 14.27 -0.22
C SER A 131 1.81 14.96 -1.53
N ALA A 132 0.53 15.03 -1.87
CA ALA A 132 0.08 15.55 -3.16
C ALA A 132 -1.20 16.36 -3.06
N THR A 133 -1.39 17.29 -4.00
CA THR A 133 -2.62 18.07 -4.19
C THR A 133 -3.14 17.87 -5.61
N PHE A 134 -4.47 17.79 -5.73
CA PHE A 134 -5.18 17.53 -6.98
C PHE A 134 -5.97 18.76 -7.41
N ASN A 135 -5.88 19.08 -8.69
CA ASN A 135 -6.74 20.06 -9.33
C ASN A 135 -7.82 19.33 -10.15
N PRO A 136 -9.07 19.24 -9.65
CA PRO A 136 -10.12 18.52 -10.35
C PRO A 136 -10.58 19.20 -11.65
N ARG A 137 -10.28 20.49 -11.83
CA ARG A 137 -10.65 21.23 -13.07
C ARG A 137 -9.73 20.88 -14.23
N THR A 138 -8.43 20.79 -13.95
CA THR A 138 -7.41 20.47 -14.96
C THR A 138 -7.03 18.99 -14.97
N GLN A 139 -7.58 18.21 -14.03
CA GLN A 139 -7.23 16.80 -13.82
C GLN A 139 -5.72 16.57 -13.66
N THR A 140 -5.06 17.49 -12.95
CA THR A 140 -3.63 17.43 -12.68
C THR A 140 -3.35 17.14 -11.21
N VAL A 141 -2.19 16.55 -10.95
CA VAL A 141 -1.66 16.30 -9.61
C VAL A 141 -0.27 16.91 -9.50
N GLU A 142 0.05 17.46 -8.34
CA GLU A 142 1.41 17.86 -7.99
C GLU A 142 1.73 17.45 -6.56
N GLY A 143 2.98 17.15 -6.28
CA GLY A 143 3.36 16.66 -4.96
C GLY A 143 4.84 16.44 -4.76
N THR A 144 5.14 15.81 -3.64
CA THR A 144 6.49 15.47 -3.21
C THR A 144 6.58 14.01 -2.78
N ILE A 145 7.78 13.45 -2.90
CA ILE A 145 8.14 12.10 -2.48
C ILE A 145 9.35 12.22 -1.55
N LYS A 146 9.26 11.62 -0.37
CA LYS A 146 10.41 11.39 0.51
C LYS A 146 10.78 9.92 0.44
N LEU A 147 12.00 9.65 -0.04
CA LEU A 147 12.53 8.30 -0.16
C LEU A 147 13.37 7.99 1.08
N SER A 148 13.16 6.82 1.67
CA SER A 148 13.96 6.29 2.76
C SER A 148 14.28 4.81 2.52
N PHE A 149 15.49 4.41 2.87
CA PHE A 149 15.99 3.05 2.71
C PHE A 149 16.11 2.34 4.06
N PHE A 150 15.79 1.06 4.05
CA PHE A 150 15.80 0.19 5.21
C PHE A 150 16.47 -1.13 4.83
N GLY A 151 17.12 -1.78 5.79
CA GLY A 151 17.54 -3.17 5.66
C GLY A 151 16.35 -4.09 5.41
N LEU A 152 16.61 -5.27 4.85
CA LEU A 152 15.54 -6.24 4.54
C LEU A 152 14.82 -6.75 5.80
N GLU A 153 15.52 -6.79 6.93
CA GLU A 153 15.00 -7.24 8.22
C GLU A 153 14.47 -6.08 9.10
N ASP A 154 14.64 -4.84 8.64
CA ASP A 154 14.16 -3.67 9.37
C ASP A 154 12.64 -3.50 9.22
N ASN A 155 12.02 -2.76 10.15
CA ASN A 155 10.62 -2.39 10.05
C ASN A 155 10.45 -1.01 9.37
N PRO A 156 10.04 -0.95 8.08
CA PRO A 156 9.92 0.31 7.37
C PRO A 156 8.65 1.11 7.75
N LEU A 157 7.75 0.56 8.57
CA LEU A 157 6.58 1.29 9.08
C LEU A 157 6.96 2.30 10.17
N GLN A 158 8.10 2.08 10.83
CA GLN A 158 8.59 2.88 11.95
C GLN A 158 9.94 3.52 11.61
N GLY A 159 10.27 4.63 12.28
CA GLY A 159 11.57 5.27 12.16
C GLY A 159 11.85 6.01 10.84
N ASN A 160 13.07 6.55 10.77
CA ASN A 160 13.60 7.39 9.70
C ASN A 160 14.82 6.67 9.11
N GLY A 161 14.58 5.61 8.33
CA GLY A 161 15.64 4.88 7.61
C GLY A 161 16.57 5.81 6.83
N GLN A 162 17.64 5.26 6.25
CA GLN A 162 18.63 6.07 5.55
C GLN A 162 17.96 6.96 4.49
N ASN A 163 18.24 8.26 4.54
CA ASN A 163 17.65 9.22 3.60
C ASN A 163 18.08 8.89 2.17
N GLY A 164 17.09 8.58 1.31
CA GLY A 164 17.30 8.32 -0.11
C GLY A 164 17.04 9.52 -1.02
N GLY A 165 16.57 10.63 -0.45
CA GLY A 165 16.35 11.89 -1.16
C GLY A 165 14.92 12.40 -1.09
N SER A 166 14.72 13.55 -1.70
CA SER A 166 13.41 14.18 -1.86
C SER A 166 13.20 14.56 -3.32
N PHE A 167 11.99 14.33 -3.79
CA PHE A 167 11.60 14.51 -5.18
C PHE A 167 10.30 15.31 -5.24
N SER A 168 10.14 16.09 -6.30
CA SER A 168 8.86 16.71 -6.65
C SER A 168 8.30 16.01 -7.87
N PHE A 169 6.99 16.06 -8.03
CA PHE A 169 6.35 15.54 -9.22
C PHE A 169 5.14 16.36 -9.63
N THR A 170 4.86 16.33 -10.92
CA THR A 170 3.60 16.77 -11.51
C THR A 170 3.06 15.65 -12.40
N GLY A 171 1.75 15.58 -12.58
CA GLY A 171 1.15 14.57 -13.42
C GLY A 171 -0.23 14.93 -13.94
N GLU A 172 -0.63 14.17 -14.94
CA GLU A 172 -1.90 14.33 -15.64
C GLU A 172 -2.69 13.03 -15.53
N PHE A 173 -4.02 13.16 -15.40
CA PHE A 173 -4.92 12.03 -15.34
C PHE A 173 -4.91 11.23 -16.65
N VAL A 174 -4.82 9.91 -16.54
CA VAL A 174 -4.86 9.02 -17.70
C VAL A 174 -6.32 8.77 -18.08
N THR A 175 -6.71 9.17 -19.29
CA THR A 175 -8.06 8.98 -19.83
C THR A 175 -8.09 7.87 -20.89
N THR A 176 -9.22 7.16 -20.97
CA THR A 176 -9.54 6.32 -22.12
C THR A 176 -10.20 7.18 -23.18
N ARG A 177 -9.80 7.02 -24.44
CA ARG A 177 -10.44 7.67 -25.58
C ARG A 177 -11.62 6.86 -26.09
#